data_AF-A0A7C6S8M3-F1
#
_entry.id   AF-A0A7C6S8M3-F1
#
_cell.length_a   1.000
_cell.length_b   1.000
_cell.length_c   1.000
_cell.angle_alpha   90.00
_cell.angle_beta   90.00
_cell.angle_gamma   90.00
#
_symmetry.space_group_name_H-M   'P 1'
#
loop_
_entity.id
_entity.type
_entity.pdbx_description
1 polymer ?
#
loop_
_entity_poly.entity_id
_entity_poly.type
_entity_poly.pdbx_seq_one_letter_code
_entity_poly.pdbx_strand_id
1 'polypeptide(L)'
;VSPRFPRFSTFLLFSLLALVALPAPVAALSLQFQDSGLSTQNIDVFGPDGEYIETVNTSSVLQVNGTDGPYTLKLRPALVNQDPGTLLQDLLNLLKNNVLIIALILVGIFVLARRR
;
A
#
# COMPACT_ATOMS: atom_id res chain seq x y z
N VAL A 1 -26.01 58.31 16.79
CA VAL A 1 -25.04 57.50 17.58
C VAL A 1 -24.59 56.36 16.68
N SER A 2 -23.41 56.44 16.08
CA SER A 2 -22.90 55.42 15.16
C SER A 2 -22.25 54.27 15.94
N PRO A 3 -22.61 53.00 15.70
CA PRO A 3 -22.03 51.88 16.42
C PRO A 3 -20.61 51.62 15.91
N ARG A 4 -19.62 51.80 16.80
CA ARG A 4 -18.24 51.39 16.57
C ARG A 4 -18.16 49.86 16.74
N PHE A 5 -18.14 49.13 15.64
CA PHE A 5 -17.85 47.69 15.66
C PHE A 5 -16.44 47.44 16.21
N PRO A 6 -16.24 46.47 17.12
CA PRO A 6 -14.93 46.21 17.70
C PRO A 6 -14.03 45.52 16.67
N ARG A 7 -13.14 46.30 16.04
CA ARG A 7 -12.11 45.84 15.08
C ARG A 7 -11.22 44.71 15.64
N PHE A 8 -11.16 44.57 16.96
CA PHE A 8 -10.45 43.52 17.68
C PHE A 8 -11.02 42.12 17.45
N SER A 9 -12.35 42.00 17.36
CA SER A 9 -13.04 40.70 17.20
C SER A 9 -12.79 40.11 15.81
N THR A 10 -12.83 40.95 14.77
CA THR A 10 -12.52 40.54 13.40
C THR A 10 -11.06 40.14 13.22
N PHE A 11 -10.12 40.81 13.92
CA PHE A 11 -8.70 40.47 13.88
C PHE A 11 -8.42 39.12 14.54
N LEU A 12 -9.03 38.85 15.69
CA LEU A 12 -8.97 37.55 16.37
C LEU A 12 -9.56 36.43 15.51
N LEU A 13 -10.70 36.70 14.85
CA LEU A 13 -11.33 35.72 13.96
C LEU A 13 -10.47 35.41 12.74
N PHE A 14 -9.87 36.43 12.11
CA PHE A 14 -8.92 36.25 11.00
C PHE A 14 -7.66 35.53 11.45
N SER A 15 -7.15 35.82 12.64
CA SER A 15 -6.00 35.15 13.23
C SER A 15 -6.28 33.67 13.52
N LEU A 16 -7.48 33.34 14.03
CA LEU A 16 -7.88 31.96 14.25
C LEU A 16 -8.05 31.21 12.92
N LEU A 17 -8.65 31.86 11.91
CA LEU A 17 -8.85 31.27 10.59
C LEU A 17 -7.51 31.03 9.88
N ALA A 18 -6.56 31.94 10.03
CA ALA A 18 -5.20 31.77 9.52
C ALA A 18 -4.44 30.64 10.24
N LEU A 19 -4.71 30.41 11.53
CA LEU A 19 -4.12 29.30 12.29
C LEU A 19 -4.71 27.94 11.88
N VAL A 20 -6.00 27.89 11.52
CA VAL A 20 -6.67 26.69 10.99
C VAL A 20 -6.23 26.37 9.55
N ALA A 21 -5.79 27.36 8.78
CA ALA A 21 -5.33 27.19 7.40
C ALA A 21 -3.88 26.70 7.28
N LEU A 22 -3.19 26.44 8.40
CA LEU A 22 -1.85 25.86 8.36
C LEU A 22 -1.94 24.43 7.78
N PRO A 23 -1.19 24.11 6.72
CA PRO A 23 -1.17 22.76 6.18
C PRO A 23 -0.70 21.79 7.27
N ALA A 24 -1.44 20.70 7.46
CA ALA A 24 -1.04 19.65 8.40
C ALA A 24 0.34 19.13 8.01
N PRO A 25 1.24 18.85 8.98
CA PRO A 25 2.55 18.29 8.68
C PRO A 25 2.36 16.93 8.01
N VAL A 26 2.77 16.83 6.75
CA VAL A 26 2.77 15.54 6.03
C VAL A 26 3.80 14.64 6.73
N ALA A 27 3.33 13.60 7.40
CA ALA A 27 4.19 12.64 8.05
C ALA A 27 4.88 11.78 6.98
N ALA A 28 6.17 11.99 6.78
CA ALA A 28 6.98 11.14 5.90
C ALA A 28 7.60 10.00 6.72
N LEU A 29 7.22 8.75 6.42
CA LEU A 29 7.87 7.56 6.97
C LEU A 29 9.00 7.14 6.04
N SER A 30 10.23 7.10 6.57
CA SER A 30 11.40 6.56 5.87
C SER A 30 11.80 5.24 6.50
N LEU A 31 11.85 4.18 5.68
CA LEU A 31 12.31 2.86 6.09
C LEU A 31 13.58 2.52 5.33
N GLN A 32 14.64 2.24 6.08
CA GLN A 32 15.92 1.84 5.54
C GLN A 32 16.10 0.33 5.68
N PHE A 33 16.37 -0.32 4.57
CA PHE A 33 16.61 -1.76 4.51
C PHE A 33 18.12 -1.99 4.41
N GLN A 34 18.62 -2.89 5.24
CA GLN A 34 20.02 -3.32 5.15
C GLN A 34 20.11 -4.34 4.01
N ASP A 35 20.67 -3.91 2.87
CA ASP A 35 20.92 -4.81 1.74
C ASP A 35 21.92 -5.88 2.18
N SER A 36 21.43 -7.11 2.33
CA SER A 36 22.23 -8.28 2.70
C SER A 36 22.75 -9.04 1.47
N GLY A 37 22.81 -8.37 0.30
CA GLY A 37 23.16 -8.98 -1.00
C GLY A 37 21.93 -9.36 -1.83
N LEU A 38 20.75 -8.86 -1.47
CA LEU A 38 19.51 -9.05 -2.21
C LEU A 38 19.39 -7.89 -3.19
N SER A 39 19.79 -8.11 -4.44
CA SER A 39 19.87 -7.07 -5.48
C SER A 39 18.62 -6.18 -5.63
N THR A 40 17.44 -6.65 -5.22
CA THR A 40 16.18 -5.91 -5.17
C THR A 40 15.26 -6.49 -4.10
N GLN A 41 14.55 -5.62 -3.36
CA GLN A 41 13.46 -6.01 -2.47
C GLN A 41 12.16 -5.35 -2.95
N ASN A 42 11.09 -6.14 -3.01
CA ASN A 42 9.76 -5.65 -3.35
C ASN A 42 8.99 -5.41 -2.05
N ILE A 43 8.43 -4.22 -1.91
CA ILE A 43 7.64 -3.84 -0.75
C ILE A 43 6.24 -3.52 -1.19
N ASP A 44 5.27 -4.27 -0.69
CA ASP A 44 3.87 -3.97 -0.92
C ASP A 44 3.37 -3.05 0.18
N VAL A 45 2.71 -1.98 -0.23
CA VAL A 45 2.07 -1.02 0.66
C VAL A 45 0.58 -1.27 0.65
N PHE A 46 0.02 -1.46 1.84
CA PHE A 46 -1.42 -1.61 2.03
C PHE A 46 -1.97 -0.45 2.85
N GLY A 47 -3.13 0.04 2.43
CA GLY A 47 -3.86 1.09 3.12
C GLY A 47 -4.50 0.62 4.43
N PRO A 48 -5.17 1.54 5.16
CA PRO A 48 -5.82 1.26 6.44
C PRO A 48 -6.82 0.10 6.38
N ASP A 49 -7.53 -0.03 5.26
CA ASP A 49 -8.56 -1.06 5.05
C ASP A 49 -7.99 -2.38 4.49
N GLY A 50 -6.66 -2.49 4.37
CA GLY A 50 -5.98 -3.64 3.77
C GLY A 50 -5.99 -3.64 2.24
N GLU A 51 -6.45 -2.56 1.61
CA GLU A 51 -6.38 -2.36 0.16
C GLU A 51 -4.91 -2.29 -0.29
N TYR A 52 -4.58 -2.99 -1.37
CA TYR A 52 -3.27 -2.86 -2.02
C TYR A 52 -3.16 -1.50 -2.70
N ILE A 53 -2.17 -0.69 -2.30
CA ILE A 53 -1.92 0.63 -2.87
C ILE A 53 -0.89 0.51 -3.99
N GLU A 54 0.30 0.01 -3.66
CA GLU A 54 1.41 -0.08 -4.60
C GLU A 54 2.46 -1.11 -4.19
N THR A 55 3.31 -1.50 -5.14
CA THR A 55 4.55 -2.23 -4.89
C THR A 55 5.70 -1.33 -5.28
N VAL A 56 6.62 -1.09 -4.35
CA VAL A 56 7.84 -0.32 -4.59
C VAL A 56 9.04 -1.27 -4.59
N ASN A 57 9.82 -1.22 -5.67
CA ASN A 57 11.10 -1.91 -5.73
C ASN A 57 12.18 -0.97 -5.19
N THR A 58 12.82 -1.34 -4.09
CA THR A 58 13.91 -0.55 -3.51
C THR A 58 15.08 -1.45 -3.15
N SER A 59 16.29 -0.93 -3.30
CA SER A 59 17.52 -1.54 -2.81
C SER A 59 18.01 -0.93 -1.50
N SER A 60 17.35 0.13 -0.99
CA SER A 60 17.86 0.82 0.21
C SER A 60 16.81 1.57 1.03
N VAL A 61 16.03 2.45 0.41
CA VAL A 61 15.10 3.33 1.14
C VAL A 61 13.72 3.31 0.50
N LEU A 62 12.68 3.17 1.32
CA LEU A 62 11.29 3.43 0.94
C LEU A 62 10.81 4.68 1.66
N GLN A 63 10.31 5.65 0.89
CA GLN A 63 9.61 6.81 1.41
C GLN A 63 8.13 6.66 1.08
N VAL A 64 7.29 6.56 2.11
CA VAL A 64 5.83 6.50 1.95
C VAL A 64 5.28 7.90 2.15
N ASN A 65 4.77 8.49 1.06
CA ASN A 65 4.06 9.76 1.09
C ASN A 65 2.55 9.47 1.02
N GLY A 66 1.90 9.40 2.17
CA GLY A 66 0.48 9.02 2.29
C GLY A 66 -0.34 10.02 3.10
N THR A 67 -1.66 9.88 3.05
CA THR A 67 -2.59 10.54 3.98
C THR A 67 -2.47 9.95 5.38
N ASP A 68 -2.81 10.71 6.42
CA ASP A 68 -2.72 10.23 7.80
C ASP A 68 -3.56 8.95 8.00
N GLY A 69 -2.95 7.89 8.53
CA GLY A 69 -3.61 6.62 8.77
C GLY A 69 -2.65 5.46 9.05
N PRO A 70 -3.16 4.30 9.50
CA PRO A 70 -2.34 3.10 9.66
C PRO A 70 -2.00 2.51 8.29
N TYR A 71 -0.72 2.16 8.09
CA TYR A 71 -0.24 1.47 6.89
C TYR A 71 0.34 0.11 7.28
N THR A 72 0.09 -0.90 6.44
CA THR A 72 0.76 -2.20 6.55
C THR A 72 1.76 -2.33 5.41
N LEU A 73 2.99 -2.71 5.75
CA LEU A 73 4.07 -2.89 4.79
C LEU A 73 4.49 -4.34 4.77
N LYS A 74 4.43 -4.97 3.60
CA LYS A 74 4.84 -6.36 3.42
C LYS A 74 6.14 -6.43 2.65
N LEU A 75 7.16 -6.95 3.31
CA LEU A 75 8.47 -7.19 2.72
C LEU A 75 8.45 -8.51 1.96
N ARG A 76 8.74 -8.47 0.66
CA ARG A 76 8.91 -9.66 -0.18
C ARG A 76 10.31 -9.63 -0.82
N PRO A 77 11.09 -10.71 -0.70
CA PRO A 77 12.30 -10.83 -1.50
C PRO A 77 11.93 -10.82 -2.99
N ALA A 78 12.77 -10.23 -3.84
CA ALA A 78 12.60 -10.37 -5.27
C ALA A 78 12.61 -11.86 -5.66
N LEU A 79 11.92 -12.20 -6.77
CA LEU A 79 11.72 -13.57 -7.23
C LEU A 79 13.05 -14.35 -7.38
N VAL A 80 14.12 -13.66 -7.76
CA VAL A 80 15.48 -14.21 -7.93
C VAL A 80 16.14 -14.63 -6.61
N ASN A 81 15.64 -14.14 -5.48
CA ASN A 81 16.19 -14.37 -4.16
C ASN A 81 15.23 -15.12 -3.22
N GLN A 82 14.11 -15.61 -3.75
CA GLN A 82 13.20 -16.44 -2.98
C GLN A 82 13.69 -17.88 -2.93
N ASP A 83 13.61 -18.50 -1.75
CA ASP A 83 13.89 -19.92 -1.59
C ASP A 83 12.91 -20.74 -2.49
N PRO A 84 13.39 -21.69 -3.30
CA PRO A 84 12.53 -22.48 -4.19
C PRO A 84 11.35 -23.17 -3.49
N GLY A 85 11.51 -23.57 -2.22
CA GLY A 85 10.44 -24.13 -1.40
C GLY A 85 9.33 -23.12 -1.11
N THR A 86 9.65 -21.85 -0.92
CA THR A 86 8.64 -20.79 -0.73
C THR A 86 7.82 -20.56 -1.99
N LEU A 87 8.45 -20.57 -3.17
CA LEU A 87 7.76 -20.48 -4.46
C LEU A 87 6.79 -21.65 -4.67
N LEU A 88 7.20 -22.87 -4.32
CA LEU A 88 6.34 -24.04 -4.40
C LEU A 88 5.14 -23.92 -3.46
N GLN A 89 5.36 -23.45 -2.23
CA GLN A 89 4.27 -23.27 -1.27
C GLN A 89 3.28 -22.19 -1.69
N ASP A 90 3.76 -21.09 -2.27
CA ASP A 90 2.91 -20.05 -2.84
C ASP A 90 2.06 -20.60 -3.99
N LEU A 91 2.65 -21.41 -4.87
CA LEU A 91 1.92 -22.09 -5.94
C LEU A 91 0.86 -23.06 -5.39
N LEU A 92 1.20 -23.83 -4.36
CA LEU A 92 0.26 -24.74 -3.70
C LEU A 92 -0.87 -23.99 -3.01
N ASN A 93 -0.60 -22.84 -2.40
CA ASN A 93 -1.62 -21.99 -1.79
C ASN A 93 -2.54 -21.39 -2.85
N LEU A 94 -1.99 -20.94 -3.98
CA LEU A 94 -2.78 -20.50 -5.13
C LEU A 94 -3.70 -21.62 -5.61
N LEU A 95 -3.16 -22.85 -5.74
CA LEU A 95 -3.95 -24.00 -6.15
C LEU A 95 -5.08 -24.31 -5.16
N LYS A 96 -4.76 -24.41 -3.87
CA LYS A 96 -5.73 -24.74 -2.80
C LYS A 96 -6.83 -23.71 -2.68
N ASN A 97 -6.49 -22.42 -2.70
CA ASN A 97 -7.46 -21.34 -2.53
C ASN A 97 -8.36 -21.16 -3.76
N ASN A 98 -7.92 -21.61 -4.95
CA ASN A 98 -8.65 -21.46 -6.20
C ASN A 98 -9.09 -22.81 -6.81
N VAL A 99 -9.19 -23.88 -6.01
CA VAL A 99 -9.52 -25.25 -6.46
C VAL A 99 -10.75 -25.29 -7.37
N LEU A 100 -11.79 -24.53 -7.04
CA LEU A 100 -13.07 -24.56 -7.76
C LEU A 100 -12.93 -23.98 -9.18
N ILE A 101 -12.24 -22.84 -9.32
CA ILE A 101 -11.96 -22.19 -10.60
C ILE A 101 -11.10 -23.11 -11.47
N ILE A 102 -10.05 -23.70 -10.88
CA ILE A 102 -9.14 -24.61 -11.57
C ILE A 102 -9.89 -25.86 -12.05
N ALA A 103 -10.76 -26.43 -11.22
CA ALA A 103 -11.59 -27.58 -11.59
C ALA A 103 -12.53 -27.26 -12.77
N LEU A 104 -13.17 -26.08 -12.75
CA LEU A 104 -14.02 -25.63 -13.86
C LEU A 104 -13.24 -25.46 -15.16
N ILE A 105 -12.04 -24.88 -15.10
CA ILE A 105 -11.14 -24.75 -16.27
C ILE A 105 -10.79 -26.14 -16.83
N LEU A 106 -10.39 -27.07 -15.97
CA LEU A 106 -10.02 -28.43 -16.38
C LEU A 106 -11.19 -29.19 -17.00
N VAL A 107 -12.39 -29.09 -16.42
CA VAL A 107 -13.61 -29.68 -16.98
C VAL A 107 -13.93 -29.04 -18.34
N GLY A 108 -13.83 -27.71 -18.46
CA GLY A 108 -14.06 -27.00 -19.71
C GLY A 108 -13.10 -27.47 -20.82
N ILE A 109 -11.81 -27.59 -20.52
CA ILE A 109 -10.80 -28.12 -21.45
C ILE A 109 -11.12 -29.56 -21.82
N PHE A 110 -11.47 -30.40 -20.85
CA PHE A 110 -11.82 -31.81 -21.10
C PHE A 110 -13.05 -31.95 -22.02
N VAL A 111 -14.09 -31.15 -21.78
CA VAL A 111 -15.28 -31.12 -22.63
C VAL A 111 -14.94 -30.63 -24.04
N LEU A 112 -14.08 -29.62 -24.18
CA LEU A 112 -13.62 -29.13 -25.49
C LEU A 112 -12.80 -30.19 -26.24
N ALA A 113 -11.87 -30.85 -25.54
CA ALA A 113 -11.01 -31.88 -26.09
C ALA A 113 -11.80 -33.11 -26.54
N ARG A 114 -12.90 -33.45 -25.84
CA ARG A 114 -13.80 -34.55 -26.21
C ARG A 114 -14.74 -34.23 -27.37
N ARG A 115 -14.99 -32.94 -27.63
CA ARG A 115 -15.85 -32.48 -28.74
C ARG A 115 -15.09 -32.30 -30.06
N ARG A 116 -13.77 -32.48 -30.07
CA ARG A 116 -12.94 -32.65 -31.29
C ARG A 116 -12.74 -34.13 -31.57
#